data_AF-B4VYG6-F1
#
_entry.id   AF-B4VYG6-F1
#
_cell.length_a   1.000
_cell.length_b   1.000
_cell.length_c   1.000
_cell.angle_alpha   90.00
_cell.angle_beta   90.00
_cell.angle_gamma   90.00
#
_symmetry.space_group_name_H-M   'P 1'
#
loop_
_entity.id
_entity.type
_entity.pdbx_description
1 polymer ?
#
loop_
_entity_poly.entity_id
_entity_poly.type
_entity_poly.pdbx_seq_one_letter_code
_entity_poly.pdbx_strand_id
1 'polypeptide(L)'
;MTEDKGQMTTHLDPSKKHDFIWLFDCTNGNPNGDPDADNTPRADLQTGHGLVTDACLKRKIRNFVTLASDQRIFVSEGAILNQAIDEAVSAKGLTVDSKKKRLTNPKDVAAARDWMCENFYDIRMFGAVLSTGKGV
;
A
#
# COMPACT_ATOMS: atom_id res chain seq x y z
N MET A 1 -8.93 30.49 29.84
CA MET A 1 -9.21 30.23 28.41
C MET A 1 -8.75 28.81 28.12
N THR A 2 -9.64 27.84 28.34
CA THR A 2 -9.41 26.43 28.01
C THR A 2 -9.77 26.24 26.55
N GLU A 3 -8.79 25.88 25.74
CA GLU A 3 -8.99 25.56 24.33
C GLU A 3 -10.04 24.44 24.20
N ASP A 4 -11.11 24.73 23.48
CA ASP A 4 -12.09 23.76 23.02
C ASP A 4 -11.38 22.87 22.00
N LYS A 5 -10.87 21.72 22.45
CA LYS A 5 -10.38 20.67 21.56
C LYS A 5 -11.60 20.10 20.83
N GLY A 6 -11.93 20.74 19.72
CA GLY A 6 -13.01 20.34 18.83
C GLY A 6 -13.03 18.82 18.68
N GLN A 7 -14.15 18.23 19.09
CA GLN A 7 -14.39 16.80 19.05
C GLN A 7 -14.11 16.31 17.63
N MET A 8 -13.01 15.56 17.42
CA MET A 8 -12.74 14.93 16.12
C MET A 8 -13.98 14.12 15.75
N THR A 9 -14.56 14.42 14.60
CA THR A 9 -15.75 13.70 14.13
C THR A 9 -15.41 12.21 14.06
N THR A 10 -16.28 11.35 14.60
CA THR A 10 -15.99 9.90 14.79
C THR A 10 -15.42 9.21 13.55
N HIS A 11 -15.82 9.63 12.34
CA HIS A 11 -15.36 9.08 11.06
C HIS A 11 -13.94 9.52 10.65
N LEU A 12 -13.28 10.40 11.42
CA LEU A 12 -11.90 10.85 11.21
C LEU A 12 -10.93 10.34 12.29
N ASP A 13 -11.41 9.58 13.28
CA ASP A 13 -10.58 9.07 14.37
C ASP A 13 -9.87 7.76 13.96
N PRO A 14 -8.55 7.76 13.72
CA PRO A 14 -7.82 6.55 13.29
C PRO A 14 -7.70 5.49 14.40
N SER A 15 -8.07 5.80 15.64
CA SER A 15 -8.10 4.83 16.75
C SER A 15 -9.36 3.94 16.72
N LYS A 16 -10.33 4.27 15.86
CA LYS A 16 -11.56 3.48 15.68
C LYS A 16 -11.45 2.58 14.46
N LYS A 17 -12.12 1.43 14.52
CA LYS A 17 -12.36 0.60 13.33
C LYS A 17 -13.40 1.31 12.46
N HIS A 18 -13.07 1.47 11.18
CA HIS A 18 -13.97 2.03 10.18
C HIS A 18 -14.38 0.94 9.19
N ASP A 19 -15.68 0.80 8.96
CA ASP A 19 -16.25 -0.02 7.91
C ASP A 19 -17.02 0.91 6.96
N PHE A 20 -16.92 0.67 5.65
CA PHE A 20 -17.59 1.50 4.65
C PHE A 20 -18.08 0.67 3.47
N ILE A 21 -19.13 1.17 2.81
CA ILE A 21 -19.62 0.66 1.54
C ILE A 21 -19.27 1.70 0.47
N TRP A 22 -18.55 1.29 -0.55
CA TRP A 22 -18.22 2.13 -1.69
C TRP A 22 -19.01 1.66 -2.90
N LEU A 23 -19.93 2.50 -3.36
CA LEU A 23 -20.70 2.27 -4.57
C LEU A 23 -20.11 3.10 -5.71
N PHE A 24 -19.90 2.47 -6.85
CA PHE A 24 -19.52 3.13 -8.10
C PHE A 24 -20.15 2.39 -9.27
N ASP A 25 -20.31 3.07 -10.40
CA ASP A 25 -20.80 2.51 -11.65
C ASP A 25 -19.76 2.62 -12.77
N CYS A 26 -19.98 1.88 -13.85
CA CYS A 26 -19.18 1.94 -15.05
C CYS A 26 -20.12 1.84 -16.25
N THR A 27 -20.16 2.88 -17.07
CA THR A 27 -20.99 2.92 -18.27
C THR A 27 -20.11 2.73 -19.50
N ASN A 28 -20.45 1.76 -20.37
CA ASN A 28 -19.74 1.48 -21.62
C ASN A 28 -18.22 1.32 -21.45
N GLY A 29 -17.78 0.67 -20.37
CA GLY A 29 -16.36 0.51 -20.04
C GLY A 29 -16.05 -0.84 -19.40
N ASN A 30 -14.77 -1.07 -19.16
CA ASN A 30 -14.26 -2.25 -18.47
C ASN A 30 -13.59 -1.84 -17.15
N PRO A 31 -14.23 -2.05 -15.99
CA PRO A 31 -13.71 -1.59 -14.71
C PRO A 31 -12.52 -2.42 -14.20
N ASN A 32 -12.44 -3.70 -14.58
CA ASN A 32 -11.37 -4.63 -14.24
C ASN A 32 -11.35 -5.76 -15.28
N GLY A 33 -10.40 -5.72 -16.21
CA GLY A 33 -10.21 -6.80 -17.18
C GLY A 33 -9.66 -8.08 -16.56
N ASP A 34 -9.99 -9.22 -17.14
CA ASP A 34 -9.42 -10.52 -16.80
C ASP A 34 -8.24 -10.86 -17.71
N PRO A 35 -7.00 -10.98 -17.19
CA PRO A 35 -5.85 -11.38 -17.99
C PRO A 35 -6.01 -12.79 -18.61
N ASP A 36 -6.81 -13.66 -18.02
CA ASP A 36 -7.00 -15.04 -18.48
C ASP A 36 -8.16 -15.19 -19.49
N ALA A 37 -8.96 -14.13 -19.68
CA ALA A 37 -10.13 -14.14 -20.56
C ALA A 37 -10.10 -12.96 -21.54
N ASP A 38 -8.98 -12.80 -22.25
CA ASP A 38 -8.79 -11.79 -23.32
C ASP A 38 -9.21 -10.37 -22.90
N ASN A 39 -8.88 -10.00 -21.66
CA ASN A 39 -9.22 -8.70 -21.08
C ASN A 39 -10.73 -8.37 -21.04
N THR A 40 -11.61 -9.37 -21.10
CA THR A 40 -13.04 -9.19 -20.83
C THR A 40 -13.27 -8.76 -19.37
N PRO A 41 -14.41 -8.10 -19.03
CA PRO A 41 -14.70 -7.75 -17.65
C PRO A 41 -14.69 -9.00 -16.75
N ARG A 42 -13.99 -8.93 -15.62
CA ARG A 42 -13.95 -10.05 -14.66
C ARG A 42 -15.35 -10.36 -14.16
N ALA A 43 -15.65 -11.65 -14.02
CA ALA A 43 -16.91 -12.14 -13.46
C ALA A 43 -16.66 -13.28 -12.46
N ASP A 44 -17.52 -13.36 -11.45
CA ASP A 44 -17.58 -14.50 -10.55
C ASP A 44 -18.30 -15.67 -11.26
N LEU A 45 -17.64 -16.82 -11.39
CA LEU A 45 -18.15 -17.96 -12.16
C LEU A 45 -19.36 -18.66 -11.51
N GLN A 46 -19.57 -18.49 -10.21
CA GLN A 46 -20.69 -19.14 -9.50
C GLN A 46 -21.97 -18.31 -9.57
N THR A 47 -21.84 -16.98 -9.48
CA THR A 47 -22.97 -16.05 -9.40
C THR A 47 -23.25 -15.32 -10.70
N GLY A 48 -22.27 -15.22 -11.59
CA GLY A 48 -22.35 -14.43 -12.83
C GLY A 48 -22.23 -12.92 -12.63
N HIS A 49 -22.01 -12.44 -11.40
CA HIS A 49 -21.82 -11.02 -11.14
C HIS A 49 -20.44 -10.53 -11.59
N GLY A 50 -20.39 -9.28 -12.07
CA GLY A 50 -19.12 -8.61 -12.35
C GLY A 50 -18.26 -8.48 -11.10
N LEU A 51 -16.96 -8.71 -11.24
CA LEU A 51 -15.99 -8.69 -10.15
C LEU A 51 -14.94 -7.61 -10.39
N VAL A 52 -14.71 -6.76 -9.38
CA VAL A 52 -13.57 -5.85 -9.35
C VAL A 52 -12.70 -6.24 -8.17
N THR A 53 -11.46 -6.62 -8.48
CA THR A 53 -10.52 -7.12 -7.48
C THR A 53 -10.07 -6.01 -6.53
N ASP A 54 -9.75 -6.40 -5.30
CA ASP A 54 -9.17 -5.49 -4.31
C ASP A 54 -7.83 -4.90 -4.80
N ALA A 55 -7.01 -5.69 -5.51
CA ALA A 55 -5.78 -5.24 -6.13
C ALA A 55 -6.02 -4.11 -7.15
N CYS A 56 -7.07 -4.21 -7.98
CA CYS A 56 -7.46 -3.17 -8.92
C CYS A 56 -7.85 -1.87 -8.20
N LEU A 57 -8.70 -1.95 -7.16
CA LEU A 57 -9.09 -0.78 -6.37
C LEU A 57 -7.89 -0.14 -5.66
N LYS A 58 -7.04 -0.95 -5.01
CA LYS A 58 -5.82 -0.47 -4.35
C LYS A 58 -4.87 0.21 -5.35
N ARG A 59 -4.79 -0.26 -6.60
CA ARG A 59 -4.01 0.42 -7.65
C ARG A 59 -4.60 1.79 -8.00
N LYS A 60 -5.93 1.89 -8.16
CA LYS A 60 -6.60 3.17 -8.42
C LYS A 60 -6.37 4.16 -7.28
N ILE A 61 -6.44 3.70 -6.02
CA ILE A 61 -6.14 4.53 -4.84
C ILE A 61 -4.68 5.01 -4.87
N ARG A 62 -3.71 4.13 -5.11
CA ARG A 62 -2.29 4.52 -5.24
C ARG A 62 -2.09 5.58 -6.31
N ASN A 63 -2.65 5.36 -7.51
CA ASN A 63 -2.55 6.31 -8.62
C ASN A 63 -3.17 7.66 -8.26
N PHE A 64 -4.34 7.66 -7.63
CA PHE A 64 -4.99 8.90 -7.17
C PHE A 64 -4.10 9.65 -6.16
N VAL A 65 -3.54 8.96 -5.16
CA VAL A 65 -2.66 9.57 -4.15
C VAL A 65 -1.41 10.17 -4.78
N THR A 66 -0.80 9.50 -5.76
CA THR A 66 0.32 10.05 -6.55
C THR A 66 -0.03 11.34 -7.28
N LEU A 67 -1.27 11.47 -7.76
CA LEU A 67 -1.72 12.66 -8.50
C LEU A 67 -2.21 13.78 -7.58
N ALA A 68 -2.80 13.43 -6.45
CA ALA A 68 -3.48 14.38 -5.56
C ALA A 68 -2.60 14.86 -4.38
N SER A 69 -1.41 14.28 -4.18
CA SER A 69 -0.54 14.59 -3.05
C SER A 69 0.93 14.28 -3.34
N ASP A 70 1.83 14.83 -2.51
CA ASP A 70 3.27 14.53 -2.57
C ASP A 70 3.66 13.26 -1.77
N GLN A 71 2.69 12.44 -1.38
CA GLN A 71 2.96 11.20 -0.65
C GLN A 71 3.65 10.17 -1.55
N ARG A 72 4.71 9.53 -1.04
CA ARG A 72 5.42 8.49 -1.80
C ARG A 72 4.61 7.19 -1.83
N ILE A 73 4.69 6.50 -2.96
CA ILE A 73 4.10 5.17 -3.18
C ILE A 73 5.22 4.15 -3.39
N PHE A 74 5.18 3.06 -2.64
CA PHE A 74 6.18 1.98 -2.70
C PHE A 74 5.97 1.11 -3.93
N VAL A 75 4.73 0.68 -4.20
CA VAL A 75 4.39 -0.11 -5.38
C VAL A 75 3.97 0.81 -6.52
N SER A 76 4.96 1.36 -7.22
CA SER A 76 4.77 2.20 -8.41
C SER A 76 5.31 1.54 -9.67
N GLU A 77 4.90 2.07 -10.82
CA GLU A 77 5.33 1.55 -12.13
C GLU A 77 6.84 1.78 -12.32
N GLY A 78 7.55 0.72 -12.74
CA GLY A 78 9.00 0.78 -12.98
C GLY A 78 9.88 0.83 -11.72
N ALA A 79 9.31 0.82 -10.51
CA ALA A 79 10.09 0.91 -9.28
C ALA A 79 10.81 -0.40 -8.92
N ILE A 80 12.05 -0.27 -8.48
CA ILE A 80 12.83 -1.38 -7.91
C ILE A 80 12.65 -1.36 -6.38
N LEU A 81 11.82 -2.27 -5.86
CA LEU A 81 11.44 -2.30 -4.45
C LEU A 81 12.64 -2.37 -3.49
N ASN A 82 13.70 -3.08 -3.89
CA ASN A 82 14.92 -3.21 -3.08
C ASN A 82 15.61 -1.85 -2.84
N GLN A 83 15.55 -0.91 -3.79
CA GLN A 83 16.19 0.40 -3.62
C GLN A 83 15.50 1.21 -2.51
N ALA A 84 14.17 1.20 -2.47
CA ALA A 84 13.40 1.84 -1.41
C ALA A 84 13.64 1.18 -0.03
N ILE A 85 13.88 -0.13 0.00
CA ILE A 85 14.20 -0.84 1.24
C ILE A 85 15.64 -0.53 1.70
N ASP A 86 16.59 -0.48 0.77
CA ASP A 86 17.98 -0.10 1.05
C ASP A 86 18.08 1.37 1.51
N GLU A 87 17.19 2.24 1.04
CA GLU A 87 17.05 3.61 1.53
C GLU A 87 16.68 3.62 3.02
N ALA A 88 15.74 2.78 3.46
CA ALA A 88 15.36 2.68 4.86
C ALA A 88 16.52 2.20 5.76
N VAL A 89 17.26 1.20 5.28
CA VAL A 89 18.47 0.68 5.95
C VAL A 89 19.51 1.80 6.10
N SER A 90 19.76 2.53 5.01
CA SER A 90 20.75 3.61 4.97
C SER A 90 20.33 4.79 5.85
N ALA A 91 19.07 5.22 5.77
CA ALA A 91 18.51 6.33 6.54
C ALA A 91 18.52 6.09 8.05
N LYS A 92 18.40 4.82 8.48
CA LYS A 92 18.47 4.43 9.90
C LYS A 92 19.87 3.97 10.34
N GLY A 93 20.88 3.98 9.45
CA GLY A 93 22.24 3.55 9.76
C GLY A 93 22.36 2.07 10.15
N LEU A 94 21.52 1.22 9.58
CA LEU A 94 21.42 -0.20 9.95
C LEU A 94 22.42 -1.06 9.18
N THR A 95 22.87 -2.15 9.79
CA THR A 95 23.79 -3.10 9.16
C THR A 95 23.08 -4.37 8.74
N VAL A 96 23.23 -4.72 7.46
CA VAL A 96 22.66 -5.95 6.88
C VAL A 96 23.63 -7.11 7.07
N ASP A 97 23.13 -8.28 7.49
CA ASP A 97 23.93 -9.50 7.60
C ASP A 97 24.48 -9.90 6.23
N SER A 98 25.80 -10.04 6.11
CA SER A 98 26.48 -10.32 4.84
C SER A 98 26.19 -11.71 4.28
N LYS A 99 25.91 -12.70 5.14
CA LYS A 99 25.61 -14.09 4.74
C LYS A 99 24.15 -14.25 4.35
N LYS A 100 23.24 -13.75 5.19
CA LYS A 100 21.78 -13.85 5.00
C LYS A 100 21.24 -12.77 4.08
N LYS A 101 22.06 -11.77 3.75
CA LYS A 101 21.72 -10.61 2.92
C LYS A 101 20.48 -9.86 3.41
N ARG A 102 20.18 -9.88 4.72
CA ARG A 102 18.97 -9.25 5.28
C ARG A 102 19.22 -8.74 6.69
N LEU A 103 18.34 -7.86 7.17
CA LEU A 103 18.30 -7.53 8.59
C LEU A 103 17.87 -8.77 9.39
N THR A 104 18.63 -9.10 10.42
CA THR A 104 18.40 -10.29 11.26
C THR A 104 18.07 -9.93 12.70
N ASN A 105 18.53 -8.77 13.15
CA ASN A 105 18.19 -8.20 14.44
C ASN A 105 16.75 -7.66 14.41
N PRO A 106 15.84 -8.16 15.27
CA PRO A 106 14.45 -7.71 15.30
C PRO A 106 14.28 -6.21 15.51
N LYS A 107 15.19 -5.56 16.26
CA LYS A 107 15.13 -4.10 16.48
C LYS A 107 15.39 -3.32 15.20
N ASP A 108 16.36 -3.77 14.41
CA ASP A 108 16.71 -3.12 13.15
C ASP A 108 15.61 -3.34 12.11
N VAL A 109 15.01 -4.53 12.08
CA VAL A 109 13.84 -4.83 11.25
C VAL A 109 12.66 -3.91 11.61
N ALA A 110 12.38 -3.71 12.90
CA ALA A 110 11.33 -2.80 13.35
C ALA A 110 11.64 -1.35 12.95
N ALA A 111 12.87 -0.88 13.16
CA ALA A 111 13.27 0.48 12.81
C ALA A 111 13.17 0.77 11.30
N ALA A 112 13.57 -0.19 10.45
CA ALA A 112 13.41 -0.09 9.01
C ALA A 112 11.94 -0.09 8.59
N ARG A 113 11.13 -0.99 9.17
CA ARG A 113 9.68 -1.05 8.92
C ARG A 113 9.00 0.28 9.28
N ASP A 114 9.30 0.83 10.46
CA ASP A 114 8.67 2.06 10.94
C ASP A 114 9.00 3.23 10.00
N TRP A 115 10.27 3.33 9.55
CA TRP A 115 10.65 4.30 8.54
C TRP A 115 9.89 4.10 7.21
N MET A 116 9.73 2.86 6.76
CA MET A 116 8.97 2.56 5.54
C MET A 116 7.50 2.98 5.68
N CYS A 117 6.87 2.73 6.83
CA CYS A 117 5.49 3.17 7.12
C CYS A 117 5.37 4.70 7.20
N GLU A 118 6.38 5.40 7.72
CA GLU A 118 6.41 6.86 7.76
C GLU A 118 6.51 7.46 6.35
N ASN A 119 7.33 6.86 5.48
CA ASN A 119 7.68 7.43 4.19
C ASN A 119 6.74 7.02 3.05
N PHE A 120 6.11 5.84 3.11
CA PHE A 120 5.26 5.33 2.03
C PHE A 120 3.79 5.17 2.45
N TYR A 121 2.91 5.85 1.72
CA TYR A 121 1.48 5.85 2.01
C TYR A 121 0.86 4.46 1.88
N ASP A 122 1.18 3.74 0.81
CA ASP A 122 0.55 2.45 0.52
C ASP A 122 1.04 1.33 1.45
N ILE A 123 2.27 1.42 1.97
CA ILE A 123 2.74 0.54 3.06
C ILE A 123 1.92 0.81 4.32
N ARG A 124 1.74 2.07 4.69
CA ARG A 124 0.97 2.46 5.87
C ARG A 124 -0.50 2.05 5.78
N MET A 125 -1.10 2.11 4.58
CA MET A 125 -2.52 1.84 4.37
C MET A 125 -2.85 0.37 4.06
N PHE A 126 -2.01 -0.31 3.27
CA PHE A 126 -2.31 -1.66 2.77
C PHE A 126 -1.32 -2.72 3.26
N GLY A 127 -0.22 -2.32 3.90
CA GLY A 127 0.90 -3.20 4.22
C GLY A 127 1.72 -3.56 2.99
N ALA A 128 2.92 -4.09 3.25
CA ALA A 128 3.80 -4.64 2.24
C ALA A 128 4.68 -5.74 2.85
N VAL A 129 5.09 -6.70 2.01
CA VAL A 129 6.10 -7.68 2.39
C VAL A 129 7.48 -7.05 2.15
N LEU A 130 8.20 -6.77 3.23
CA LEU A 130 9.51 -6.11 3.20
C LEU A 130 10.67 -7.10 3.38
N SER A 131 10.43 -8.39 3.12
CA SER A 131 11.46 -9.41 3.24
C SER A 131 12.40 -9.36 2.03
N THR A 132 13.57 -8.76 2.21
CA THR A 132 14.62 -8.75 1.16
C THR A 132 15.82 -9.53 1.64
N GLY A 133 16.21 -10.54 0.88
CA GLY A 133 17.64 -10.73 0.65
C GLY A 133 18.11 -9.61 -0.27
N LYS A 134 19.28 -9.02 -0.05
CA LYS A 134 19.91 -8.06 -0.97
C LYS A 134 19.78 -8.63 -2.38
N GLY A 135 19.08 -7.89 -3.24
CA GLY A 135 19.16 -8.08 -4.67
C GLY A 135 20.63 -7.95 -5.05
N VAL A 136 21.18 -9.02 -5.63
CA VAL A 136 22.40 -8.89 -6.44
C VAL A 136 21.98 -8.29 -7.76
#